data_AF-D6TX35-F1
#
_entry.id   AF-D6TX35-F1
#
_cell.length_a   1.000
_cell.length_b   1.000
_cell.length_c   1.000
_cell.angle_alpha   90.00
_cell.angle_beta   90.00
_cell.angle_gamma   90.00
#
_symmetry.space_group_name_H-M   'P 1'
#
loop_
_entity.id
_entity.type
_entity.pdbx_description
1 polymer ?
#
loop_
_entity_poly.entity_id
_entity_poly.type
_entity_poly.pdbx_seq_one_letter_code
_entity_poly.pdbx_strand_id
1 'polypeptide(L)'
;MNERKKKPSLEQIRTLFPFDVPDLARAAGVETGTVYQALLQRPIHRKDAENILHALSNHTKLTLTLENIDMVLWEEYLTLWLLRASGSEQQQKGQESGGTAAYHFVYARDELEAQFRAQTWLAEHPHLPHHTFTPCPNGFEIGPLRVPGICPDELVSKEALPYPF
;
A
#
# COMPACT_ATOMS: atom_id res chain seq x y z
N MET A 1 18.66 23.24 16.67
CA MET A 1 18.16 21.84 16.78
C MET A 1 16.71 21.93 17.21
N ASN A 2 15.77 21.82 16.27
CA ASN A 2 14.35 21.75 16.63
C ASN A 2 14.05 20.32 17.04
N GLU A 3 13.83 20.10 18.33
CA GLU A 3 13.17 18.91 18.85
C GLU A 3 11.77 18.85 18.23
N ARG A 4 11.64 18.17 17.08
CA ARG A 4 10.31 17.77 16.59
C ARG A 4 9.76 16.82 17.65
N LYS A 5 8.81 17.29 18.47
CA LYS A 5 8.01 16.43 19.34
C LYS A 5 7.50 15.28 18.47
N LYS A 6 7.96 14.06 18.74
CA LYS A 6 7.55 12.85 18.03
C LYS A 6 6.04 12.73 18.22
N LYS A 7 5.26 12.79 17.13
CA LYS A 7 3.81 12.69 17.18
C LYS A 7 3.44 11.35 17.86
N PRO A 8 2.41 11.30 18.71
CA PRO A 8 1.96 10.05 19.28
C PRO A 8 1.41 9.12 18.20
N SER A 9 1.73 7.82 18.28
CA SER A 9 1.16 6.80 17.40
C SER A 9 -0.26 6.41 17.83
N LEU A 10 -1.01 5.78 16.92
CA LEU A 10 -2.34 5.25 17.24
C LEU A 10 -2.33 4.26 18.42
N GLU A 11 -1.28 3.45 18.54
CA GLU A 11 -1.10 2.53 19.66
C GLU A 11 -0.90 3.28 20.99
N GLN A 12 -0.15 4.39 20.98
CA GLN A 12 0.00 5.25 22.16
C GLN A 12 -1.30 5.95 22.54
N ILE A 13 -2.15 6.31 21.57
CA ILE A 13 -3.49 6.82 21.89
C ILE A 13 -4.35 5.73 22.51
N ARG A 14 -4.26 4.48 22.03
CA ARG A 14 -5.01 3.34 22.56
C ARG A 14 -4.68 3.01 24.01
N THR A 15 -3.44 3.23 24.46
CA THR A 15 -3.07 3.01 25.87
C THR A 15 -3.69 4.06 26.80
N LEU A 16 -3.89 5.29 26.31
CA LEU A 16 -4.53 6.39 27.06
C LEU A 16 -6.05 6.31 27.01
N PHE A 17 -6.60 5.94 25.85
CA PHE A 17 -8.02 5.84 25.58
C PHE A 17 -8.30 4.47 24.96
N PRO A 18 -8.55 3.44 25.78
CA PRO A 18 -8.84 2.12 25.28
C PRO A 18 -10.03 2.14 24.31
N PHE A 19 -9.85 1.48 23.17
CA PHE A 19 -10.90 1.22 22.19
C PHE A 19 -10.76 -0.20 21.63
N ASP A 20 -11.90 -0.74 21.22
CA ASP A 20 -11.98 -1.99 20.48
C ASP A 20 -11.76 -1.75 18.99
N VAL A 21 -10.98 -2.63 18.36
CA VAL A 21 -10.55 -2.48 16.95
C VAL A 21 -11.72 -2.67 15.98
N PRO A 22 -12.51 -3.76 16.07
CA PRO A 22 -13.76 -3.90 15.31
C PRO A 22 -14.72 -2.72 15.43
N ASP A 23 -14.94 -2.20 16.64
CA ASP A 23 -15.88 -1.10 16.86
C ASP A 23 -15.37 0.22 16.26
N LEU A 24 -14.08 0.51 16.41
CA LEU A 24 -13.46 1.68 15.75
C LEU A 24 -13.54 1.56 14.23
N ALA A 25 -13.25 0.38 13.67
CA ALA A 25 -13.34 0.13 12.23
C ALA A 25 -14.76 0.40 11.71
N ARG A 26 -15.78 -0.10 12.43
CA ARG A 26 -17.19 0.15 12.11
C ARG A 26 -17.54 1.63 12.16
N ALA A 27 -17.10 2.34 13.20
CA ALA A 27 -17.36 3.78 13.37
C ALA A 27 -16.67 4.63 12.29
N ALA A 28 -15.49 4.21 11.85
CA ALA A 28 -14.72 4.85 10.78
C ALA A 28 -15.18 4.45 9.37
N GLY A 29 -16.00 3.41 9.23
CA GLY A 29 -16.41 2.91 7.91
C GLY A 29 -15.26 2.29 7.11
N VAL A 30 -14.30 1.67 7.79
CA VAL A 30 -13.14 0.98 7.17
C VAL A 30 -13.12 -0.49 7.56
N GLU A 31 -12.32 -1.30 6.86
CA GLU A 31 -12.11 -2.69 7.23
C GLU A 31 -11.33 -2.81 8.56
N THR A 32 -11.62 -3.85 9.34
CA THR A 32 -10.89 -4.13 10.58
C THR A 32 -9.39 -4.32 10.33
N GLY A 33 -9.03 -4.92 9.19
CA GLY A 33 -7.64 -5.07 8.76
C GLY A 33 -6.90 -3.74 8.63
N THR A 34 -7.56 -2.69 8.14
CA THR A 34 -6.98 -1.35 8.00
C THR A 34 -6.63 -0.73 9.36
N VAL A 35 -7.49 -0.89 10.36
CA VAL A 35 -7.19 -0.40 11.72
C VAL A 35 -6.03 -1.17 12.35
N TYR A 36 -5.95 -2.49 12.15
CA TYR A 36 -4.78 -3.28 12.58
C TYR A 36 -3.49 -2.81 11.91
N GLN A 37 -3.52 -2.53 10.61
CA GLN A 37 -2.38 -2.00 9.88
C GLN A 37 -1.94 -0.64 10.48
N ALA A 38 -2.88 0.25 10.77
CA ALA A 38 -2.60 1.54 11.39
C ALA A 38 -1.93 1.41 12.77
N LEU A 39 -2.41 0.49 13.62
CA LEU A 39 -1.82 0.21 14.93
C LEU A 39 -0.39 -0.32 14.82
N LEU A 40 -0.15 -1.17 13.81
CA LEU A 40 1.18 -1.73 13.51
C LEU A 40 2.10 -0.76 12.77
N GLN A 41 1.70 0.50 12.58
CA GLN A 41 2.47 1.50 11.83
C GLN A 41 2.81 1.01 10.40
N ARG A 42 1.84 0.35 9.77
CA ARG A 42 1.91 -0.02 8.35
C ARG A 42 1.17 1.03 7.51
N PRO A 43 1.60 1.26 6.26
CA PRO A 43 0.95 2.21 5.37
C PRO A 43 -0.54 1.90 5.20
N ILE A 44 -1.37 2.93 5.33
CA ILE A 44 -2.81 2.92 5.01
C ILE A 44 -3.19 4.14 4.18
N HIS A 45 -4.33 4.12 3.51
CA HIS A 45 -4.70 5.22 2.61
C HIS A 45 -5.01 6.46 3.44
N ARG A 46 -4.65 7.64 2.95
CA ARG A 46 -4.92 8.90 3.65
C ARG A 46 -6.37 9.04 4.08
N LYS A 47 -7.30 8.71 3.18
CA LYS A 47 -8.75 8.78 3.45
C LYS A 47 -9.15 7.86 4.62
N ASP A 48 -8.59 6.65 4.66
CA ASP A 48 -8.87 5.71 5.75
C ASP A 48 -8.26 6.19 7.06
N ALA A 49 -7.06 6.75 7.02
CA ALA A 49 -6.40 7.35 8.17
C ALA A 49 -7.23 8.51 8.75
N GLU A 50 -7.69 9.43 7.90
CA GLU A 50 -8.56 10.55 8.28
C GLU A 50 -9.88 10.06 8.89
N ASN A 51 -10.51 9.03 8.30
CA ASN A 51 -11.73 8.42 8.83
C ASN A 51 -11.51 7.80 10.22
N ILE A 52 -10.41 7.06 10.41
CA ILE A 52 -10.03 6.46 11.70
C ILE A 52 -9.85 7.55 12.75
N LEU A 53 -9.10 8.61 12.42
CA LEU A 53 -8.84 9.71 13.35
C LEU A 53 -10.10 10.51 13.68
N HIS A 54 -11.00 10.71 12.72
CA HIS A 54 -12.29 11.35 12.96
C HIS A 54 -13.17 10.51 13.89
N ALA A 55 -13.27 9.20 13.67
CA ALA A 55 -14.01 8.30 14.56
C ALA A 55 -13.42 8.29 15.98
N LEU A 56 -12.09 8.27 16.09
CA LEU A 56 -11.40 8.30 17.37
C LEU A 56 -11.53 9.66 18.08
N SER A 57 -11.57 10.76 17.31
CA SER A 57 -11.86 12.09 17.85
C SER A 57 -13.24 12.14 18.50
N ASN A 58 -14.24 11.52 17.87
CA ASN A 58 -15.58 11.42 18.42
C ASN A 58 -15.66 10.56 19.70
N HIS A 59 -14.85 9.50 19.77
CA HIS A 59 -14.74 8.62 20.95
C HIS A 59 -14.04 9.31 22.13
N THR A 60 -12.91 9.96 21.87
CA THR A 60 -12.03 10.56 22.90
C THR A 60 -12.39 12.00 23.27
N LYS A 61 -13.20 12.67 22.44
CA LYS A 61 -13.47 14.12 22.50
C LYS A 61 -12.23 15.00 22.29
N LEU A 62 -11.16 14.44 21.75
CA LEU A 62 -9.96 15.17 21.33
C LEU A 62 -10.01 15.41 19.83
N THR A 63 -9.44 16.52 19.36
CA THR A 63 -9.26 16.76 17.92
C THR A 63 -8.02 16.02 17.45
N LEU A 64 -8.20 14.83 16.86
CA LEU A 64 -7.10 14.02 16.31
C LEU A 64 -7.06 14.18 14.79
N THR A 65 -5.89 14.54 14.27
CA THR A 65 -5.65 14.78 12.85
C THR A 65 -4.28 14.24 12.45
N LEU A 66 -4.02 14.11 11.14
CA LEU A 66 -2.70 13.72 10.62
C LEU A 66 -1.58 14.71 11.00
N GLU A 67 -1.94 15.93 11.43
CA GLU A 67 -0.97 16.92 11.91
C GLU A 67 -0.45 16.58 13.31
N ASN A 68 -1.25 15.90 14.15
CA ASN A 68 -0.93 15.66 15.55
C ASN A 68 -0.83 14.17 15.94
N ILE A 69 -1.27 13.24 15.10
CA ILE A 69 -1.07 11.79 15.26
C ILE A 69 -0.10 11.28 14.19
N ASP A 70 0.78 10.36 14.60
CA ASP A 70 1.68 9.66 13.69
C ASP A 70 0.94 8.49 13.01
N MET A 71 0.75 8.61 11.71
CA MET A 71 0.17 7.58 10.87
C MET A 71 1.01 7.43 9.61
N VAL A 72 1.34 6.19 9.28
CA VAL A 72 2.09 5.84 8.08
C VAL A 72 1.11 5.80 6.90
N LEU A 73 1.36 6.63 5.88
CA LEU A 73 0.46 6.79 4.74
C LEU A 73 1.03 6.16 3.47
N TRP A 74 0.21 5.51 2.65
CA TRP A 74 0.66 4.97 1.35
C TRP A 74 1.30 6.02 0.46
N GLU A 75 0.81 7.24 0.51
CA GLU A 75 1.27 8.35 -0.31
C GLU A 75 2.71 8.78 0.05
N GLU A 76 3.22 8.37 1.22
CA GLU A 76 4.59 8.62 1.69
C GLU A 76 5.58 7.50 1.29
N TYR A 77 5.09 6.33 0.86
CA TYR A 77 5.90 5.15 0.60
C TYR A 77 5.68 4.59 -0.80
N LEU A 78 6.75 4.11 -1.42
CA LEU A 78 6.61 3.26 -2.59
C LEU A 78 6.37 1.83 -2.12
N THR A 79 5.24 1.26 -2.47
CA THR A 79 4.91 -0.14 -2.14
C THR A 79 5.06 -1.01 -3.37
N LEU A 80 5.40 -2.27 -3.16
CA LEU A 80 5.46 -3.29 -4.18
C LEU A 80 4.09 -3.50 -4.82
N TRP A 81 4.04 -3.47 -6.15
CA TRP A 81 2.91 -3.84 -6.98
C TRP A 81 3.30 -5.03 -7.84
N LEU A 82 2.43 -6.05 -7.86
CA LEU A 82 2.50 -7.16 -8.79
C LEU A 82 1.66 -6.83 -10.01
N LEU A 83 2.32 -6.72 -11.16
CA LEU A 83 1.65 -6.80 -12.45
C LEU A 83 1.54 -8.25 -12.88
N ARG A 84 0.39 -8.58 -13.44
CA ARG A 84 0.18 -9.78 -14.23
C ARG A 84 -0.32 -9.37 -15.61
N ALA A 85 0.41 -9.75 -16.65
CA ALA A 85 -0.04 -9.66 -18.03
C ALA A 85 -0.42 -11.07 -18.52
N SER A 86 -1.56 -11.22 -19.20
CA SER A 86 -2.04 -12.52 -19.67
C SER A 86 -2.66 -12.45 -21.07
N GLY A 87 -2.48 -13.53 -21.83
CA GLY A 87 -3.08 -13.73 -23.15
C GLY A 87 -4.51 -14.30 -23.06
N SER A 88 -5.31 -14.07 -24.09
CA SER A 88 -6.64 -14.67 -24.22
C SER A 88 -6.54 -16.13 -24.71
N GLU A 89 -7.35 -17.02 -24.10
CA GLU A 89 -7.30 -18.49 -24.27
C GLU A 89 -7.64 -19.01 -25.69
N GLN A 90 -7.83 -18.15 -26.70
CA GLN A 90 -8.29 -18.55 -28.04
C GLN A 90 -7.24 -19.24 -28.93
N GLN A 91 -6.02 -19.52 -28.44
CA GLN A 91 -4.99 -20.27 -29.18
C GLN A 91 -4.60 -21.63 -28.58
N GLN A 92 -5.32 -22.16 -27.58
CA GLN A 92 -5.07 -23.51 -27.06
C GLN A 92 -6.07 -24.55 -27.57
N LYS A 93 -6.10 -24.78 -28.89
CA LYS A 93 -6.54 -26.07 -29.42
C LYS A 93 -5.34 -27.04 -29.40
N GLY A 94 -5.17 -27.75 -28.28
CA GLY A 94 -4.48 -29.05 -28.30
C GLY A 94 -3.19 -29.22 -27.50
N GLN A 95 -2.80 -28.30 -26.61
CA GLN A 95 -1.71 -28.55 -25.66
C GLN A 95 -2.11 -28.14 -24.25
N GLU A 96 -1.65 -28.94 -23.29
CA GLU A 96 -2.04 -28.98 -21.89
C GLU A 96 -1.94 -27.63 -21.16
N SER A 97 -2.85 -27.46 -20.21
CA SER A 97 -3.16 -26.26 -19.43
C SER A 97 -1.93 -25.50 -18.93
N GLY A 98 -1.70 -24.34 -19.54
CA GLY A 98 -0.76 -23.34 -19.05
C GLY A 98 -1.03 -22.02 -19.76
N GLY A 99 -1.93 -21.20 -19.22
CA GLY A 99 -2.11 -19.84 -19.74
C GLY A 99 -0.78 -19.09 -19.64
N THR A 100 -0.32 -18.50 -20.75
CA THR A 100 0.90 -17.66 -20.76
C THR A 100 0.62 -16.39 -19.97
N ALA A 101 1.07 -16.37 -18.71
CA ALA A 101 1.06 -15.19 -17.87
C ALA A 101 2.51 -14.74 -17.63
N ALA A 102 2.75 -13.44 -17.80
CA ALA A 102 4.00 -12.81 -17.42
C ALA A 102 3.76 -11.94 -16.18
N TYR A 103 4.77 -11.87 -15.31
CA TYR A 103 4.69 -11.15 -14.05
C TYR A 103 5.81 -10.12 -13.96
N HIS A 104 5.50 -8.96 -13.39
CA HIS A 104 6.45 -7.89 -13.16
C HIS A 104 6.21 -7.23 -11.82
N PHE A 105 7.28 -6.75 -11.19
CA PHE A 105 7.24 -6.10 -9.89
C PHE A 105 7.71 -4.66 -10.04
N VAL A 106 6.92 -3.71 -9.54
CA VAL A 106 7.29 -2.28 -9.49
C VAL A 106 6.99 -1.70 -8.12
N TYR A 107 7.76 -0.72 -7.70
CA TYR A 107 7.46 0.07 -6.50
C TYR A 107 6.71 1.35 -6.91
N ALA A 108 5.52 1.58 -6.35
CA ALA A 108 4.66 2.72 -6.69
C ALA A 108 3.77 3.12 -5.51
N ARG A 109 3.36 4.39 -5.45
CA ARG A 109 2.46 4.93 -4.41
C ARG A 109 1.01 4.50 -4.61
N ASP A 110 0.60 4.39 -5.87
CA ASP A 110 -0.75 4.04 -6.27
C ASP A 110 -0.77 3.24 -7.59
N GLU A 111 -1.97 2.84 -8.02
CA GLU A 111 -2.15 2.06 -9.25
C GLU A 111 -1.74 2.85 -10.50
N LEU A 112 -1.96 4.17 -10.51
CA LEU A 112 -1.65 5.02 -11.66
C LEU A 112 -0.13 5.12 -11.88
N GLU A 113 0.62 5.31 -10.80
CA GLU A 113 2.08 5.30 -10.84
C GLU A 113 2.62 3.90 -11.18
N ALA A 114 1.98 2.82 -10.70
CA ALA A 114 2.34 1.45 -11.05
C ALA A 114 2.15 1.20 -12.56
N GLN A 115 1.03 1.66 -13.13
CA GLN A 115 0.77 1.61 -14.57
C GLN A 115 1.82 2.39 -15.35
N PHE A 116 2.15 3.60 -14.93
CA PHE A 116 3.16 4.44 -15.57
C PHE A 116 4.54 3.78 -15.58
N ARG A 117 5.00 3.29 -14.42
CA ARG A 117 6.32 2.63 -14.27
C ARG A 117 6.42 1.34 -15.08
N ALA A 118 5.30 0.64 -15.27
CA ALA A 118 5.27 -0.58 -16.04
C ALA A 118 5.15 -0.38 -17.56
N GLN A 119 4.97 0.84 -18.08
CA GLN A 119 4.70 1.08 -19.50
C GLN A 119 5.75 0.48 -20.44
N THR A 120 7.04 0.62 -20.11
CA THR A 120 8.13 0.05 -20.93
C THR A 120 8.05 -1.47 -20.97
N TRP A 121 7.83 -2.10 -19.81
CA TRP A 121 7.69 -3.56 -19.71
C TRP A 121 6.43 -4.05 -20.45
N LEU A 122 5.31 -3.33 -20.35
CA LEU A 122 4.08 -3.65 -21.08
C LEU A 122 4.27 -3.55 -22.60
N ALA A 123 5.04 -2.56 -23.07
CA ALA A 123 5.35 -2.39 -24.49
C ALA A 123 6.20 -3.56 -25.04
N GLU A 124 6.98 -4.25 -24.21
CA GLU A 124 7.72 -5.47 -24.57
C GLU A 124 6.81 -6.72 -24.62
N HIS A 125 5.61 -6.66 -24.05
CA HIS A 125 4.66 -7.79 -23.97
C HIS A 125 3.31 -7.49 -24.67
N PRO A 126 3.30 -7.03 -25.94
CA PRO A 126 2.05 -6.66 -26.64
C PRO A 126 1.10 -7.84 -26.89
N HIS A 127 1.60 -9.07 -26.75
CA HIS A 127 0.84 -10.32 -26.94
C HIS A 127 0.03 -10.72 -25.70
N LEU A 128 0.14 -9.99 -24.58
CA LEU A 128 -0.53 -10.27 -23.32
C LEU A 128 -1.49 -9.12 -22.93
N PRO A 129 -2.61 -8.91 -23.63
CA PRO A 129 -3.42 -7.69 -23.54
C PRO A 129 -4.15 -7.49 -22.20
N HIS A 130 -4.28 -8.52 -21.37
CA HIS A 130 -5.00 -8.43 -20.10
C HIS A 130 -4.01 -8.18 -18.96
N HIS A 131 -4.06 -6.96 -18.41
CA HIS A 131 -3.19 -6.54 -17.31
C HIS A 131 -3.98 -6.38 -16.01
N THR A 132 -3.45 -6.91 -14.91
CA THR A 132 -3.95 -6.62 -13.56
C THR A 132 -2.82 -6.12 -12.69
N PHE A 133 -3.12 -5.15 -11.83
CA PHE A 133 -2.20 -4.51 -10.91
C PHE A 133 -2.67 -4.84 -9.48
N THR A 134 -1.79 -5.39 -8.66
CA THR A 134 -2.16 -5.82 -7.30
C THR A 134 -1.14 -5.31 -6.29
N PRO A 135 -1.56 -4.49 -5.31
CA PRO A 135 -0.65 -4.01 -4.28
C PRO A 135 -0.24 -5.17 -3.36
N CYS A 136 1.05 -5.24 -3.05
CA CYS A 136 1.67 -6.28 -2.24
C CYS A 136 2.41 -5.67 -1.01
N PRO A 137 1.70 -5.00 -0.07
CA PRO A 137 2.33 -4.31 1.07
C PRO A 137 3.12 -5.20 2.01
N ASN A 138 2.79 -6.48 2.05
CA ASN A 138 3.50 -7.46 2.87
C ASN A 138 4.75 -8.03 2.16
N GLY A 139 4.97 -7.63 0.91
CA GLY A 139 6.02 -8.18 0.05
C GLY A 139 5.61 -9.48 -0.60
N PHE A 140 6.60 -10.15 -1.19
CA PHE A 140 6.44 -11.43 -1.85
C PHE A 140 7.62 -12.34 -1.49
N GLU A 141 7.34 -13.62 -1.26
CA GLU A 141 8.35 -14.66 -1.06
C GLU A 141 8.34 -15.61 -2.25
N ILE A 142 9.47 -15.67 -2.97
CA ILE A 142 9.65 -16.53 -4.15
C ILE A 142 10.83 -17.46 -3.85
N GLY A 143 10.53 -18.62 -3.27
CA GLY A 143 11.56 -19.53 -2.76
C GLY A 143 12.42 -18.83 -1.70
N PRO A 144 13.75 -18.74 -1.86
CA PRO A 144 14.62 -18.05 -0.92
C PRO A 144 14.65 -16.52 -1.09
N LEU A 145 14.08 -15.99 -2.18
CA LEU A 145 14.07 -14.56 -2.45
C LEU A 145 12.90 -13.89 -1.74
N ARG A 146 13.20 -12.88 -0.93
CA ARG A 146 12.19 -12.02 -0.31
C ARG A 146 12.21 -10.65 -0.96
N VAL A 147 11.11 -10.30 -1.62
CA VAL A 147 10.88 -8.96 -2.17
C VAL A 147 10.14 -8.14 -1.11
N PRO A 148 10.71 -7.06 -0.59
CA PRO A 148 10.08 -6.28 0.47
C PRO A 148 8.82 -5.59 -0.06
N GLY A 149 7.78 -5.53 0.77
CA GLY A 149 6.52 -4.89 0.38
C GLY A 149 6.63 -3.38 0.32
N ILE A 150 7.52 -2.78 1.10
CA ILE A 150 7.80 -1.35 1.07
C ILE A 150 9.20 -1.18 0.51
N CYS A 151 9.37 -0.23 -0.42
CA CYS A 151 10.66 0.10 -1.01
C CYS A 151 11.64 0.49 0.12
N PRO A 152 12.76 -0.23 0.28
CA PRO A 152 13.79 0.14 1.24
C PRO A 152 14.34 1.55 0.96
N ASP A 153 14.64 2.33 1.99
CA ASP A 153 15.18 3.70 1.87
C ASP A 153 16.42 3.80 0.95
N GLU A 154 17.21 2.73 0.87
CA GLU A 154 18.38 2.61 -0.01
C GLU A 154 18.02 2.62 -1.52
N LEU A 155 16.83 2.13 -1.88
CA LEU A 155 16.32 2.11 -3.25
C LEU A 155 15.60 3.42 -3.60
N VAL A 156 14.93 4.05 -2.63
CA VAL A 156 14.32 5.38 -2.79
C VAL A 156 15.37 6.44 -3.17
N SER A 157 16.59 6.32 -2.63
CA SER A 157 17.69 7.25 -2.93
C SER A 157 18.25 7.14 -4.36
N LYS A 158 18.01 6.01 -5.03
CA LYS A 158 18.42 5.79 -6.44
C LYS A 158 17.29 6.10 -7.42
N GLU A 159 16.04 5.98 -6.99
CA GLU A 159 14.84 6.34 -7.74
C GLU A 159 14.34 7.75 -7.39
N ALA A 160 15.23 8.74 -7.28
CA ALA A 160 14.84 10.13 -7.21
C ALA A 160 14.12 10.51 -8.53
N LEU A 161 12.81 10.25 -8.58
CA LEU A 161 11.98 10.55 -9.72
C LEU A 161 11.92 12.06 -9.93
N PRO A 162 11.99 12.52 -11.19
CA PRO A 162 11.99 13.93 -11.52
C PRO A 162 10.54 14.43 -11.55
N TYR A 163 9.94 14.78 -10.42
CA TYR A 163 8.73 15.62 -10.47
C TYR A 163 8.74 16.72 -9.40
N PRO A 164 8.44 17.97 -9.78
CA PRO A 164 8.26 19.06 -8.86
C PRO A 164 6.85 18.99 -8.22
N PHE A 165 6.76 19.55 -7.02
CA PHE A 165 5.54 19.80 -6.26
C PHE A 165 4.54 20.68 -7.02
#